data_AF-A0A843F3I4-F1
#
_entry.id   AF-A0A843F3I4-F1
#
_cell.length_a   1.000
_cell.length_b   1.000
_cell.length_c   1.000
_cell.angle_alpha   90.00
_cell.angle_beta   90.00
_cell.angle_gamma   90.00
#
_symmetry.space_group_name_H-M   'P 1'
#
loop_
_entity.id
_entity.type
_entity.pdbx_description
1 polymer ?
#
loop_
_entity_poly.entity_id
_entity_poly.type
_entity_poly.pdbx_seq_one_letter_code
_entity_poly.pdbx_strand_id
1 'polypeptide(L)'
;MSDNLRARAEERVNLKIKFYKNLKAYIIVNAMLAIINGLFSPSFWWVMFPVFFWGIGVIVDFLKAYVFIDDFDSDSYRERKIQEEMEKLSD
;
A
#
# COMPACT_ATOMS: atom_id res chain seq x y z
N MET A 1 -24.63 -10.30 7.84
CA MET A 1 -23.57 -10.21 8.87
C MET A 1 -22.35 -11.07 8.52
N SER A 2 -22.51 -12.33 8.11
CA SER A 2 -21.39 -13.22 7.74
C SER A 2 -20.67 -12.85 6.44
N ASP A 3 -21.41 -12.40 5.42
CA ASP A 3 -20.83 -12.14 4.08
C ASP A 3 -19.92 -10.90 4.06
N ASN A 4 -20.29 -9.86 4.83
CA ASN A 4 -19.44 -8.68 5.01
C ASN A 4 -18.12 -8.99 5.73
N LEU A 5 -18.12 -9.93 6.68
CA LEU A 5 -16.89 -10.36 7.37
C LEU A 5 -15.93 -11.10 6.43
N ARG A 6 -16.47 -11.95 5.54
CA ARG A 6 -15.66 -12.67 4.54
C ARG A 6 -15.09 -11.72 3.49
N ALA A 7 -15.91 -10.81 2.97
CA ALA A 7 -15.45 -9.80 2.00
C ALA A 7 -14.32 -8.93 2.57
N ARG A 8 -14.46 -8.44 3.82
CA ARG A 8 -13.39 -7.68 4.49
C ARG A 8 -12.13 -8.51 4.72
N ALA A 9 -12.27 -9.78 5.07
CA ALA A 9 -11.12 -10.67 5.24
C ALA A 9 -10.37 -10.90 3.90
N GLU A 10 -11.10 -11.10 2.81
CA GLU A 10 -10.52 -11.28 1.47
C GLU A 10 -9.83 -10.01 0.97
N GLU A 11 -10.43 -8.84 1.20
CA GLU A 11 -9.83 -7.55 0.82
C GLU A 11 -8.49 -7.33 1.54
N ARG A 12 -8.44 -7.60 2.85
CA ARG A 12 -7.22 -7.53 3.65
C ARG A 12 -6.12 -8.44 3.11
N VAL A 13 -6.47 -9.65 2.67
CA VAL A 13 -5.53 -10.59 2.05
C VAL A 13 -5.05 -10.06 0.70
N ASN A 14 -5.96 -9.56 -0.13
CA ASN A 14 -5.63 -9.05 -1.46
C ASN A 14 -4.71 -7.83 -1.41
N LEU A 15 -4.93 -6.90 -0.46
CA LEU A 15 -4.04 -5.75 -0.25
C LEU A 15 -2.61 -6.18 0.11
N LYS A 16 -2.47 -7.18 0.99
CA LYS A 16 -1.16 -7.74 1.34
C LYS A 16 -0.47 -8.42 0.16
N ILE A 17 -1.22 -9.19 -0.64
CA ILE A 17 -0.70 -9.83 -1.86
C ILE A 17 -0.24 -8.77 -2.86
N LYS A 18 -1.03 -7.71 -3.06
CA LYS A 18 -0.70 -6.61 -3.98
C LYS A 18 0.56 -5.89 -3.53
N PHE A 19 0.69 -5.57 -2.24
CA PHE A 19 1.90 -5.01 -1.66
C PHE A 19 3.12 -5.91 -1.90
N TYR A 20 3.01 -7.21 -1.61
CA TYR A 20 4.11 -8.16 -1.83
C TYR A 20 4.53 -8.25 -3.29
N LYS A 21 3.57 -8.20 -4.22
CA LYS A 21 3.84 -8.22 -5.66
C LYS A 21 4.61 -6.97 -6.10
N ASN A 22 4.19 -5.78 -5.65
CA ASN A 22 4.89 -4.53 -5.93
C ASN A 22 6.28 -4.48 -5.28
N LEU A 23 6.42 -4.92 -4.04
CA LEU A 23 7.71 -5.00 -3.35
C LEU A 23 8.68 -5.95 -4.08
N LYS A 24 8.20 -7.13 -4.49
CA LYS A 24 9.02 -8.10 -5.23
C LYS A 24 9.47 -7.52 -6.57
N ALA A 25 8.56 -6.88 -7.32
CA ALA A 25 8.90 -6.20 -8.57
C ALA A 25 9.93 -5.10 -8.34
N TYR A 26 9.77 -4.29 -7.29
CA TYR A 26 10.70 -3.25 -6.90
C TYR A 26 12.10 -3.81 -6.63
N ILE A 27 12.22 -4.89 -5.84
CA ILE A 27 13.52 -5.50 -5.54
C ILE A 27 14.19 -6.03 -6.82
N ILE A 28 13.45 -6.77 -7.66
CA ILE A 28 14.00 -7.38 -8.87
C ILE A 28 14.47 -6.31 -9.86
N VAL A 29 13.64 -5.29 -10.12
CA VAL A 29 13.95 -4.22 -11.08
C VAL A 29 15.13 -3.41 -10.58
N ASN A 30 15.15 -3.00 -9.30
CA ASN A 30 16.28 -2.22 -8.78
C ASN A 30 17.57 -3.02 -8.71
N ALA A 31 17.52 -4.32 -8.42
CA ALA A 31 18.70 -5.19 -8.50
C ALA A 31 19.24 -5.29 -9.94
N MET A 32 18.35 -5.47 -10.92
CA MET A 32 18.73 -5.47 -12.33
C MET A 32 19.34 -4.13 -12.77
N LEU A 33 18.73 -3.01 -12.36
CA LEU A 33 19.24 -1.66 -12.63
C LEU A 33 20.61 -1.41 -11.98
N ALA A 34 20.82 -1.88 -10.75
CA ALA A 34 22.09 -1.78 -10.05
C ALA A 34 23.21 -2.53 -10.80
N ILE A 35 22.91 -3.73 -11.32
CA ILE A 35 23.84 -4.49 -12.15
C ILE A 35 24.18 -3.74 -13.44
N ILE A 36 23.17 -3.23 -14.16
CA ILE A 36 23.37 -2.44 -15.39
C ILE A 36 24.23 -1.21 -15.10
N ASN A 37 23.98 -0.52 -13.99
CA ASN A 37 24.75 0.65 -13.64
C ASN A 37 26.22 0.35 -13.34
N GLY A 38 26.49 -0.75 -12.62
CA GLY A 38 27.86 -1.20 -12.37
C GLY A 38 28.62 -1.57 -13.64
N LEU A 39 27.90 -2.10 -14.65
CA LEU A 39 28.50 -2.52 -15.92
C LEU A 39 28.71 -1.38 -16.92
N PHE A 40 27.78 -0.42 -17.00
CA PHE A 40 27.81 0.61 -18.04
C PHE A 40 28.33 1.97 -17.55
N SER A 41 28.01 2.37 -16.31
CA SER A 41 28.29 3.73 -15.81
C SER A 41 28.60 3.75 -14.30
N PRO A 42 29.72 3.15 -13.85
CA PRO A 42 30.06 3.10 -12.42
C PRO A 42 30.25 4.48 -11.79
N SER A 43 30.55 5.52 -12.58
CA SER A 43 30.76 6.89 -12.11
C SER A 43 29.46 7.69 -11.88
N PHE A 44 28.30 7.23 -12.37
CA PHE A 44 27.03 7.96 -12.25
C PHE A 44 25.91 7.07 -11.73
N TRP A 45 25.48 7.30 -10.49
CA TRP A 45 24.50 6.46 -9.78
C TRP A 45 23.05 6.80 -10.15
N TRP A 46 22.71 6.74 -11.43
CA TRP A 46 21.35 7.07 -11.91
C TRP A 46 20.26 6.16 -11.33
N VAL A 47 20.63 4.97 -10.83
CA VAL A 47 19.73 4.01 -10.16
C VAL A 47 19.08 4.62 -8.90
N MET A 48 19.68 5.64 -8.29
CA MET A 48 19.09 6.34 -7.14
C MET A 48 17.72 6.96 -7.48
N PHE A 49 17.52 7.47 -8.70
CA PHE A 49 16.27 8.10 -9.09
C PHE A 49 15.07 7.11 -9.08
N PRO A 50 15.11 5.97 -9.81
CA PRO A 50 14.03 5.00 -9.76
C PRO A 50 13.86 4.40 -8.36
N VAL A 51 14.94 4.13 -7.62
CA VAL A 51 14.87 3.70 -6.21
C VAL A 51 14.08 4.70 -5.37
N PHE A 52 14.38 5.99 -5.48
CA PHE A 52 13.74 7.02 -4.66
C PHE A 52 12.28 7.24 -5.05
N PHE A 53 11.99 7.41 -6.34
CA PHE A 53 10.62 7.65 -6.81
C PHE A 53 9.71 6.43 -6.66
N TRP A 54 10.16 5.23 -7.01
CA TRP A 54 9.37 4.02 -6.78
C TRP A 54 9.33 3.61 -5.31
N GLY A 55 10.37 3.91 -4.53
CA GLY A 55 10.40 3.64 -3.10
C GLY A 55 9.24 4.32 -2.37
N ILE A 56 8.88 5.55 -2.77
CA ILE A 56 7.71 6.25 -2.25
C ILE A 56 6.42 5.46 -2.54
N GLY A 57 6.26 4.92 -3.76
CA GLY A 57 5.10 4.10 -4.12
C GLY A 57 4.98 2.83 -3.27
N VAL A 58 6.11 2.16 -3.00
CA VAL A 58 6.15 0.97 -2.13
C VAL A 58 5.80 1.33 -0.69
N ILE A 59 6.27 2.48 -0.18
CA ILE A 59 5.92 2.97 1.16
C ILE A 59 4.42 3.28 1.26
N VAL A 60 3.82 3.88 0.23
CA VAL A 60 2.38 4.14 0.20
C VAL A 60 1.59 2.82 0.19
N ASP A 61 2.00 1.83 -0.60
CA ASP A 61 1.37 0.51 -0.58
C ASP A 61 1.54 -0.21 0.77
N PHE A 62 2.68 -0.03 1.44
CA PHE A 62 2.90 -0.53 2.79
C PHE A 62 1.96 0.13 3.79
N LEU A 63 1.85 1.46 3.77
CA LEU A 63 0.95 2.21 4.66
C LEU A 63 -0.51 1.79 4.43
N LYS A 64 -0.92 1.57 3.18
CA LYS A 64 -2.26 1.04 2.87
C LYS A 64 -2.48 -0.38 3.37
N ALA A 65 -1.46 -1.24 3.31
CA ALA A 65 -1.57 -2.64 3.72
C ALA A 65 -1.42 -2.88 5.23
N TYR A 66 -0.81 -1.95 5.99
CA TYR A 66 -0.52 -2.12 7.41
C TYR A 66 -1.15 -1.08 8.33
N VAL A 67 -1.35 0.16 7.87
CA VAL A 67 -1.79 1.28 8.73
C VAL A 67 -3.22 1.72 8.39
N PHE A 68 -3.53 1.90 7.10
CA PHE A 68 -4.80 2.49 6.65
C PHE A 68 -5.84 1.48 6.14
N ILE A 69 -5.70 0.19 6.47
CA ILE A 69 -6.68 -0.82 6.04
C ILE A 69 -8.11 -0.47 6.48
N ASP A 70 -8.29 0.05 7.71
CA ASP A 70 -9.61 0.36 8.25
C ASP A 70 -10.12 1.78 7.88
N ASP A 71 -9.22 2.70 7.54
CA ASP A 71 -9.56 4.08 7.12
C ASP A 71 -9.94 4.18 5.64
N PHE A 72 -9.42 3.29 4.79
CA PHE A 72 -9.88 3.18 3.39
C PHE A 72 -11.14 2.32 3.24
N ASP A 73 -11.54 1.59 4.29
CA ASP A 73 -12.86 0.97 4.36
C ASP A 73 -13.89 2.08 4.56
N SER A 74 -14.30 2.70 3.44
CA SER A 74 -15.28 3.79 3.42
C SER A 74 -16.56 3.43 4.15
N ASP A 75 -16.90 2.15 4.25
CA ASP A 75 -18.09 1.69 4.99
C ASP A 75 -17.88 1.77 6.50
N SER A 76 -16.69 1.43 7.01
CA SER A 76 -16.35 1.59 8.44
C SER A 76 -16.32 3.07 8.84
N TYR A 77 -15.72 3.92 8.00
CA TYR A 77 -15.68 5.37 8.22
C TYR A 77 -17.08 5.99 8.14
N ARG A 78 -17.92 5.56 7.18
CA ARG A 78 -19.31 5.98 7.05
C ARG A 78 -20.16 5.54 8.23
N GLU A 79 -20.04 4.28 8.67
CA GLU A 79 -20.75 3.77 9.85
C GLU A 79 -20.38 4.56 11.11
N ARG A 80 -19.09 4.85 11.33
CA ARG A 80 -18.64 5.71 12.43
C ARG A 80 -19.22 7.12 12.36
N LYS A 81 -19.21 7.73 11.17
CA LYS A 81 -19.79 9.06 10.95
C LYS A 81 -21.30 9.10 11.16
N ILE A 82 -22.00 8.05 10.74
CA ILE A 82 -23.45 7.93 10.95
C ILE A 82 -23.75 7.77 12.44
N GLN A 83 -22.98 6.97 13.18
CA GLN A 83 -23.13 6.86 14.64
C GLN A 83 -22.89 8.19 15.35
N GLU A 84 -21.85 8.95 14.99
CA GLU A 84 -21.59 10.29 15.55
C GLU A 84 -22.77 11.25 15.31
N GLU A 85 -23.36 11.25 14.11
CA GLU A 85 -24.51 12.10 13.80
C GLU A 85 -25.81 11.62 14.50
N MET A 86 -25.99 10.31 14.66
CA MET A 86 -27.12 9.77 15.44
C MET A 86 -27.02 10.15 16.92
N GLU A 87 -25.82 10.12 17.50
CA GLU A 87 -25.58 10.48 18.90
C GLU A 87 -25.85 11.98 19.13
N LYS A 88 -25.41 12.85 18.22
CA LYS A 88 -25.70 14.30 18.26
C LYS A 88 -27.19 14.64 18.10
N LEU A 89 -27.95 13.82 17.37
CA LEU A 89 -29.39 14.02 17.17
C LEU A 89 -30.23 13.44 18.31
N SER A 90 -29.63 12.60 19.16
CA SER A 90 -30.28 11.98 20.31
C SER A 90 -30.10 12.77 21.62
N ASP A 91 -29.26 13.81 21.61
CA ASP A 91 -29.09 14.83 22.66
C ASP A 91 -29.82 16.13 22.27
#